data_AF-U2YVM6-F1
#
_entry.id   AF-U2YVM6-F1
#
_cell.length_a   1.000
_cell.length_b   1.000
_cell.length_c   1.000
_cell.angle_alpha   90.00
_cell.angle_beta   90.00
_cell.angle_gamma   90.00
#
_symmetry.space_group_name_H-M   'P 1'
#
loop_
_entity.id
_entity.type
_entity.pdbx_description
1 polymer ?
#
loop_
_entity_poly.entity_id
_entity_poly.type
_entity_poly.pdbx_seq_one_letter_code
_entity_poly.pdbx_strand_id
1 'polypeptide(L)'
;MNVVTGETPAHSQATVKEAKEFAASVDTDTPQIALPASVETQIETQSKPYTSAAFFHFKATGSLERHRAYHAAYEADAFAVDFEADYASGDLTITVDRANES
;
A
#
# COMPACT_ATOMS: atom_id res chain seq x y z
N MET A 1 -4.89 -7.28 17.53
CA MET A 1 -6.18 -7.15 18.23
C MET A 1 -5.99 -7.81 19.57
N ASN A 2 -6.27 -7.11 20.67
CA ASN A 2 -6.31 -7.77 21.96
C ASN A 2 -7.53 -8.71 21.94
N VAL A 3 -7.31 -10.02 22.00
CA VAL A 3 -8.38 -11.03 21.95
C VAL A 3 -9.35 -10.97 23.13
N VAL A 4 -9.00 -10.25 24.20
CA VAL A 4 -9.83 -10.07 25.40
C VAL A 4 -10.62 -8.77 25.35
N THR A 5 -10.03 -7.67 24.84
CA THR A 5 -10.69 -6.35 24.83
C THR A 5 -11.19 -5.92 23.44
N GLY A 6 -10.82 -6.61 22.38
CA GLY A 6 -11.12 -6.24 20.99
C GLY A 6 -10.34 -5.02 20.49
N GLU A 7 -9.60 -4.34 21.37
CA GLU A 7 -8.91 -3.11 21.04
C GLU A 7 -7.61 -3.37 20.28
N THR A 8 -7.30 -2.52 19.31
CA THR A 8 -5.98 -2.45 18.69
C THR A 8 -5.03 -1.80 19.70
N PRO A 9 -3.96 -2.50 20.15
CA PRO A 9 -3.00 -1.96 21.10
C PRO A 9 -2.45 -0.61 20.63
N ALA A 10 -2.16 0.30 21.57
CA ALA A 10 -1.68 1.66 21.23
C ALA A 10 -0.42 1.67 20.34
N HIS A 11 0.47 0.69 20.49
CA HIS A 11 1.65 0.53 19.64
C HIS A 11 1.35 0.00 18.22
N SER A 12 0.16 -0.54 18.01
CA SER A 12 -0.39 -0.95 16.71
C SER A 12 -1.34 0.09 16.13
N GLN A 13 -1.63 1.18 16.85
CA GLN A 13 -2.39 2.30 16.32
C GLN A 13 -1.43 3.21 15.59
N ALA A 14 -1.51 3.15 14.27
CA ALA A 14 -0.64 3.90 13.40
C ALA A 14 -1.49 4.93 12.65
N THR A 15 -1.04 6.18 12.71
CA THR A 15 -1.80 7.32 12.17
C THR A 15 -1.65 7.41 10.66
N VAL A 16 -2.64 8.01 9.98
CA VAL A 16 -2.57 8.29 8.54
C VAL A 16 -1.30 9.07 8.17
N LYS A 17 -0.83 9.94 9.06
CA LYS A 17 0.41 10.69 8.88
C LYS A 17 1.63 9.77 8.84
N GLU A 18 1.73 8.83 9.80
CA GLU A 18 2.84 7.88 9.85
C GLU A 18 2.83 6.92 8.65
N ALA A 19 1.65 6.52 8.15
CA ALA A 19 1.53 5.72 6.93
C ALA A 19 2.11 6.46 5.71
N LYS A 20 1.74 7.74 5.55
CA LYS A 20 2.22 8.60 4.45
C LYS A 20 3.74 8.83 4.54
N GLU A 21 4.24 9.16 5.72
CA GLU A 21 5.68 9.34 5.96
C GLU A 21 6.46 8.04 5.72
N PHE A 22 5.92 6.89 6.14
CA PHE A 22 6.53 5.60 5.88
C PHE A 22 6.62 5.29 4.39
N ALA A 23 5.52 5.44 3.64
CA ALA A 23 5.50 5.22 2.20
C ALA A 23 6.50 6.14 1.46
N ALA A 24 6.56 7.41 1.84
CA ALA A 24 7.51 8.38 1.26
C ALA A 24 8.97 8.14 1.66
N SER A 25 9.22 7.42 2.77
CA SER A 25 10.59 7.09 3.23
C SER A 25 11.20 5.91 2.49
N VAL A 26 10.42 5.16 1.71
CA VAL A 26 10.91 4.02 0.94
C VAL A 26 11.57 4.53 -0.33
N ASP A 27 12.90 4.50 -0.35
CA ASP A 27 13.71 4.92 -1.49
C ASP A 27 13.76 3.80 -2.54
N THR A 28 12.76 3.78 -3.41
CA THR A 28 12.68 2.88 -4.57
C THR A 28 12.18 3.61 -5.80
N ASP A 29 12.70 3.28 -6.98
CA ASP A 29 12.25 3.86 -8.26
C ASP A 29 10.76 3.59 -8.56
N THR A 30 10.19 2.53 -7.99
CA THR A 30 8.76 2.22 -8.08
C THR A 30 7.99 2.88 -6.92
N PRO A 31 6.90 3.62 -7.19
CA PRO A 31 6.05 4.17 -6.16
C PRO A 31 5.47 3.11 -5.21
N GLN A 32 5.61 3.36 -3.90
CA GLN A 32 5.21 2.45 -2.83
C GLN A 32 4.03 3.01 -2.02
N ILE A 33 3.27 2.10 -1.43
CA ILE A 33 2.23 2.40 -0.44
C ILE A 33 2.53 1.67 0.88
N ALA A 34 2.03 2.23 1.97
CA ALA A 34 2.10 1.60 3.29
C ALA A 34 0.89 0.67 3.50
N LEU A 35 1.14 -0.61 3.75
CA LEU A 35 0.11 -1.57 4.13
C LEU A 35 0.19 -1.84 5.63
N PRO A 36 -0.94 -1.84 6.37
CA PRO A 36 -0.92 -2.19 7.79
C PRO A 36 -0.45 -3.63 7.96
N ALA A 37 0.55 -3.83 8.81
CA ALA A 37 0.97 -5.17 9.23
C ALA A 37 -0.08 -5.72 10.21
N SER A 38 -0.36 -7.03 10.16
CA SER A 38 -1.24 -7.63 11.16
C SER A 38 -0.63 -7.47 12.56
N VAL A 39 -1.49 -7.36 13.57
CA VAL A 39 -1.00 -7.22 14.96
C VAL A 39 -0.15 -8.41 15.39
N GLU A 40 -0.46 -9.61 14.89
CA GLU A 40 0.35 -10.82 15.13
C GLU A 40 1.76 -10.66 14.56
N THR A 41 1.88 -10.22 13.30
CA THR A 41 3.18 -9.97 12.67
C THR A 41 3.96 -8.86 13.37
N GLN A 42 3.29 -7.78 13.82
CA GLN A 42 3.94 -6.71 14.57
C GLN A 42 4.55 -7.23 15.88
N ILE A 43 3.80 -8.07 16.62
CA ILE A 43 4.25 -8.65 17.88
C ILE A 43 5.41 -9.63 17.65
N GLU A 44 5.27 -10.53 16.68
CA GLU A 44 6.26 -11.58 16.39
C GLU A 44 7.59 -10.99 15.92
N THR A 45 7.55 -9.95 15.09
CA THR A 45 8.75 -9.38 14.46
C THR A 45 9.28 -8.14 15.16
N GLN A 46 8.59 -7.65 16.21
CA GLN A 46 8.84 -6.35 16.84
C GLN A 46 8.95 -5.20 15.81
N SER A 47 8.23 -5.30 14.70
CA SER A 47 8.33 -4.37 13.58
C SER A 47 7.39 -3.18 13.74
N LYS A 48 7.68 -2.14 12.95
CA LYS A 48 6.77 -1.02 12.72
C LYS A 48 5.39 -1.52 12.26
N PRO A 49 4.32 -0.75 12.50
CA PRO A 49 2.95 -1.15 12.18
C PRO A 49 2.65 -1.25 10.68
N TYR A 50 3.63 -1.01 9.80
CA TYR A 50 3.46 -0.98 8.35
C TYR A 50 4.50 -1.84 7.63
N THR A 51 4.10 -2.36 6.48
CA THR A 51 4.96 -2.94 5.46
C THR A 51 4.83 -2.13 4.17
N SER A 52 5.90 -2.00 3.40
CA SER A 52 5.88 -1.30 2.12
C SER A 52 5.57 -2.27 0.99
N ALA A 53 4.72 -1.87 0.06
CA ALA A 53 4.47 -2.62 -1.16
C ALA A 53 4.23 -1.68 -2.33
N ALA A 54 4.61 -2.09 -3.54
CA ALA A 54 4.30 -1.33 -4.74
C ALA A 54 2.77 -1.18 -4.87
N PHE A 55 2.29 -0.07 -5.41
CA PHE A 55 0.84 0.18 -5.52
C PHE A 55 0.13 -0.92 -6.33
N PHE A 56 0.78 -1.50 -7.33
CA PHE A 56 0.27 -2.63 -8.11
C PHE A 56 0.46 -3.99 -7.45
N HIS A 57 1.05 -4.10 -6.25
CA HIS A 57 1.33 -5.40 -5.64
C HIS A 57 0.04 -6.18 -5.35
N PHE A 58 0.06 -7.52 -5.41
CA PHE A 58 -1.17 -8.32 -5.21
C PHE A 58 -1.77 -8.13 -3.80
N LYS A 59 -0.95 -7.82 -2.80
CA LYS A 59 -1.41 -7.47 -1.44
C LYS A 59 -2.22 -6.16 -1.41
N ALA A 60 -1.94 -5.24 -2.33
CA ALA A 60 -2.63 -3.97 -2.46
C ALA A 60 -3.86 -4.09 -3.38
N THR A 61 -3.71 -4.79 -4.50
CA THR A 61 -4.74 -4.90 -5.54
C THR A 61 -5.74 -6.04 -5.30
N GLY A 62 -5.44 -6.93 -4.36
CA GLY A 62 -6.27 -8.05 -3.94
C GLY A 62 -6.20 -9.29 -4.84
N SER A 63 -5.48 -9.25 -5.96
CA SER A 63 -5.30 -10.43 -6.83
C SER A 63 -4.01 -10.40 -7.64
N LEU A 64 -3.51 -11.59 -8.00
CA LEU A 64 -2.33 -11.72 -8.85
C LEU A 64 -2.59 -11.25 -10.30
N GLU A 65 -3.83 -11.38 -10.77
CA GLU A 65 -4.24 -10.90 -12.08
C GLU A 65 -4.14 -9.38 -12.17
N ARG A 66 -4.70 -8.66 -11.19
CA ARG A 66 -4.61 -7.20 -11.13
C ARG A 66 -3.17 -6.74 -10.97
N HIS A 67 -2.37 -7.47 -10.18
CA HIS A 67 -0.95 -7.18 -10.06
C HIS A 67 -0.24 -7.16 -11.39
N ARG A 68 -0.43 -8.20 -12.23
CA ARG A 68 0.18 -8.27 -13.55
C ARG A 68 -0.33 -7.19 -14.49
N ALA A 69 -1.64 -6.92 -14.46
CA ALA A 69 -2.26 -5.91 -15.33
C ALA A 69 -1.73 -4.50 -15.03
N TYR A 70 -1.72 -4.09 -13.77
CA TYR A 70 -1.24 -2.76 -13.39
C TYR A 70 0.27 -2.62 -13.49
N HIS A 71 1.04 -3.69 -13.23
CA HIS A 71 2.48 -3.69 -13.50
C HIS A 71 2.78 -3.46 -14.98
N ALA A 72 2.11 -4.20 -15.87
CA ALA A 72 2.29 -4.05 -17.30
C ALA A 72 1.85 -2.67 -17.81
N ALA A 73 0.77 -2.10 -17.27
CA ALA A 73 0.35 -0.75 -17.59
C ALA A 73 1.36 0.30 -17.12
N TYR A 74 1.94 0.12 -15.92
CA TYR A 74 2.92 1.05 -15.35
C TYR A 74 4.26 1.02 -16.11
N GLU A 75 4.70 -0.15 -16.57
CA GLU A 75 5.92 -0.27 -17.39
C GLU A 75 5.73 0.14 -18.85
N ALA A 76 4.49 0.27 -19.31
CA ALA A 76 4.21 0.63 -20.68
C ALA A 76 4.11 2.15 -20.84
N ASP A 77 4.94 2.71 -21.72
CA ASP A 77 4.88 4.14 -22.09
C ASP A 77 3.54 4.56 -22.72
N ALA A 78 2.72 3.58 -23.11
CA ALA A 78 1.39 3.79 -23.70
C ALA A 78 0.31 4.18 -22.68
N PHE A 79 0.60 4.12 -21.37
CA PHE A 79 -0.36 4.44 -20.32
C PHE A 79 0.22 5.43 -19.31
N ALA A 80 -0.61 6.37 -18.87
CA ALA A 80 -0.37 7.16 -17.69
C ALA A 80 -1.07 6.47 -16.50
N VAL A 81 -0.29 6.05 -15.51
CA VAL A 81 -0.82 5.37 -14.31
C VAL A 81 -0.61 6.26 -13.10
N ASP A 82 -1.71 6.63 -12.46
CA ASP A 82 -1.75 7.37 -11.20
C ASP A 82 -2.40 6.50 -10.10
N PHE A 83 -2.11 6.79 -8.84
CA PHE A 83 -2.68 6.08 -7.70
C PHE A 83 -2.87 6.99 -6.50
N GLU A 84 -3.97 6.76 -5.78
CA GLU A 84 -4.30 7.43 -4.53
C GLU A 84 -4.59 6.37 -3.47
N ALA A 85 -3.78 6.37 -2.40
CA ALA A 85 -4.00 5.52 -1.23
C ALA A 85 -4.69 6.32 -0.12
N ASP A 86 -5.96 6.00 0.15
CA ASP A 86 -6.68 6.49 1.32
C ASP A 86 -6.38 5.61 2.52
N TYR A 87 -5.38 6.00 3.32
CA TYR A 87 -5.01 5.27 4.54
C TYR A 87 -6.06 5.34 5.65
N ALA A 88 -7.05 6.23 5.57
CA ALA A 88 -8.12 6.33 6.56
C ALA A 88 -9.18 5.25 6.34
N SER A 89 -9.60 5.02 5.09
CA SER A 89 -10.50 3.93 4.73
C SER A 89 -9.79 2.61 4.45
N GLY A 90 -8.51 2.67 4.07
CA GLY A 90 -7.73 1.55 3.55
C GLY A 90 -7.93 1.30 2.06
N ASP A 91 -8.61 2.21 1.35
CA ASP A 91 -8.88 2.07 -0.07
C ASP A 91 -7.68 2.50 -0.92
N LEU A 92 -7.47 1.78 -2.02
CA LEU A 92 -6.51 2.14 -3.06
C LEU A 92 -7.26 2.39 -4.37
N THR A 93 -7.20 3.61 -4.86
CA THR A 93 -7.67 3.99 -6.19
C THR A 93 -6.49 3.98 -7.14
N ILE A 94 -6.61 3.28 -8.27
CA ILE A 94 -5.63 3.27 -9.35
C ILE A 94 -6.33 3.77 -10.60
N THR A 95 -5.77 4.82 -11.21
CA THR A 95 -6.28 5.42 -12.44
C THR A 95 -5.31 5.09 -13.56
N VAL A 96 -5.83 4.53 -14.65
CA VAL A 96 -5.04 4.17 -15.83
C VAL A 96 -5.66 4.84 -17.05
N ASP A 97 -4.95 5.82 -17.58
CA ASP A 97 -5.32 6.53 -18.81
C ASP A 97 -4.38 6.14 -19.93
N ARG A 98 -4.86 6.20 -21.17
CA ARG A 98 -3.95 6.08 -22.32
C ARG A 98 -3.07 7.32 -22.36
N ALA A 99 -1.76 7.13 -22.46
CA ALA A 99 -0.87 8.22 -22.77
C ALA A 99 -1.30 8.75 -24.15
N ASN A 100 -1.72 10.03 -24.20
CA ASN A 100 -2.05 10.64 -25.48
C ASN A 100 -0.81 10.60 -26.36
N GLU A 101 -0.88 9.90 -27.48
CA GLU A 101 0.08 10.03 -28.57
C GLU A 101 0.10 11.50 -28.98
N SER A 102 1.23 12.17 -28.74
CA SER A 102 1.43 13.58 -29.15
C SER A 102 1.55 13.70 -30.66
#